data_AF-A0A842N545-F1
#
_entry.id   AF-A0A842N545-F1
#
_cell.length_a   1.000
_cell.length_b   1.000
_cell.length_c   1.000
_cell.angle_alpha   90.00
_cell.angle_beta   90.00
_cell.angle_gamma   90.00
#
_symmetry.space_group_name_H-M   'P 1'
#
loop_
_entity.id
_entity.type
_entity.pdbx_description
1 polymer ?
#
loop_
_entity_poly.entity_id
_entity_poly.type
_entity_poly.pdbx_seq_one_letter_code
_entity_poly.pdbx_strand_id
1 'polypeptide(L)'
;MERRSADVSLSEFAERLKTIGVVVGLLIIAELFYRWFTYPDDSFVLYQELLTWVWFNIHSLIFGAETVSYFPTEGPQTILQFSHNSLTGSGMSPLEVTDECVGLHEIAFVSFLIGMTPGISKKMKLKGILTMAFVLALLNLARLLILYPLAVKGCQTNPGQYGCWAPMWEFHQFMLDVGFMLIIVIGWTGWLLAVGGPKKVRAVGNNRLPVNIPKKIKLRQNHTLKSYSIIAIALILLSSASYTLAFDELSQTEKTEAEGCEGVISSLCAYEIREWENISGRAYRLLFVSGVLAFFGFSEFRWRTETEPPEEE
;
A
#
# COMPACT_ATOMS: atom_id res chain seq x y z
N MET A 1 25.51 46.71 15.01
CA MET A 1 24.91 45.80 16.02
C MET A 1 23.69 45.15 15.41
N GLU A 2 23.69 43.82 15.44
CA GLU A 2 22.79 42.92 14.73
C GLU A 2 21.30 43.18 14.97
N ARG A 3 20.50 43.08 13.90
CA ARG A 3 19.05 42.95 13.96
C ARG A 3 18.72 41.62 14.66
N ARG A 4 18.19 41.70 15.89
CA ARG A 4 17.59 40.55 16.58
C ARG A 4 16.42 39.98 15.77
N SER A 5 16.32 38.66 15.87
CA SER A 5 15.37 37.73 15.28
C SER A 5 13.96 38.26 15.04
N ALA A 6 13.45 38.00 13.84
CA ALA A 6 12.05 38.18 13.48
C ALA A 6 11.15 37.31 14.37
N ASP A 7 10.39 37.95 15.26
CA ASP A 7 9.30 37.32 15.98
C ASP A 7 8.19 36.97 14.98
N VAL A 8 7.92 35.68 14.82
CA VAL A 8 6.81 35.19 13.97
C VAL A 8 5.50 35.59 14.63
N SER A 9 4.65 36.34 13.94
CA SER A 9 3.37 36.79 14.50
C SER A 9 2.48 35.60 14.86
N LEU A 10 1.71 35.71 15.95
CA LEU A 10 0.85 34.61 16.44
C LEU A 10 -0.21 34.19 15.40
N SER A 11 -0.64 35.13 14.56
CA SER A 11 -1.49 34.89 13.38
C SER A 11 -0.77 34.10 12.28
N GLU A 12 0.49 34.42 11.99
CA GLU A 12 1.29 33.70 10.98
C GLU A 12 1.66 32.30 11.49
N PHE A 13 1.92 32.13 12.78
CA PHE A 13 2.10 30.84 13.42
C PHE A 13 0.81 30.00 13.34
N ALA A 14 -0.35 30.58 13.67
CA ALA A 14 -1.64 29.89 13.60
C ALA A 14 -2.00 29.47 12.17
N GLU A 15 -1.71 30.31 11.16
CA GLU A 15 -1.95 29.98 9.76
C GLU A 15 -1.04 28.84 9.27
N ARG A 16 0.23 28.85 9.65
CA ARG A 16 1.16 27.76 9.36
C ARG A 16 0.76 26.46 10.06
N LEU A 17 0.33 26.54 11.32
CA LEU A 17 -0.15 25.39 12.08
C LEU A 17 -1.43 24.80 11.48
N LYS A 18 -2.35 25.65 11.00
CA LYS A 18 -3.55 25.21 10.28
C LYS A 18 -3.20 24.46 9.01
N THR A 19 -2.27 24.97 8.20
CA THR A 19 -1.83 24.31 6.97
C THR A 19 -1.15 22.96 7.26
N ILE A 20 -0.27 22.92 8.25
CA ILE A 20 0.38 21.66 8.69
C ILE A 20 -0.67 20.68 9.22
N GLY A 21 -1.60 21.13 10.06
CA GLY A 21 -2.67 20.31 10.61
C GLY A 21 -3.59 19.72 9.54
N VAL A 22 -3.90 20.47 8.48
CA VAL A 22 -4.67 19.95 7.32
C VAL A 22 -3.88 18.87 6.59
N VAL A 23 -2.58 19.07 6.35
CA VAL A 23 -1.73 18.07 5.70
C VAL A 23 -1.64 16.80 6.55
N VAL A 24 -1.40 16.93 7.85
CA VAL A 24 -1.34 15.79 8.78
C VAL A 24 -2.69 15.07 8.86
N GLY A 25 -3.80 15.80 8.97
CA GLY A 25 -5.13 15.21 8.98
C GLY A 25 -5.45 14.44 7.69
N LEU A 26 -5.05 14.99 6.54
CA LEU A 26 -5.16 14.30 5.25
C LEU A 26 -4.31 13.03 5.19
N LEU A 27 -3.10 13.04 5.74
CA LEU A 27 -2.24 11.86 5.81
C LEU A 27 -2.83 10.80 6.74
N ILE A 28 -3.39 11.17 7.89
CA ILE A 28 -4.08 10.23 8.79
C ILE A 28 -5.28 9.60 8.10
N ILE A 29 -6.10 10.39 7.39
CA ILE A 29 -7.23 9.84 6.63
C ILE A 29 -6.74 8.91 5.54
N ALA A 30 -5.67 9.28 4.83
CA ALA A 30 -5.08 8.42 3.80
C ALA A 30 -4.55 7.11 4.39
N GLU A 31 -3.93 7.14 5.56
CA GLU A 31 -3.44 5.95 6.28
C GLU A 31 -4.59 5.05 6.74
N LEU A 32 -5.63 5.63 7.35
CA LEU A 32 -6.82 4.86 7.74
C LEU A 32 -7.51 4.24 6.53
N PHE A 33 -7.59 4.98 5.42
CA PHE A 33 -8.14 4.46 4.17
C PHE A 33 -7.25 3.36 3.57
N TYR A 34 -5.93 3.53 3.59
CA TYR A 34 -4.97 2.52 3.17
C TYR A 34 -5.14 1.24 4.00
N ARG A 35 -5.07 1.34 5.33
CA ARG A 35 -5.26 0.20 6.25
C ARG A 35 -6.60 -0.47 6.06
N TRP A 36 -7.66 0.31 5.84
CA TRP A 36 -8.96 -0.27 5.56
C TRP A 36 -8.96 -1.03 4.23
N PHE A 37 -8.26 -0.55 3.21
CA PHE A 37 -8.16 -1.19 1.90
C PHE A 37 -7.22 -2.41 1.89
N THR A 38 -6.18 -2.42 2.75
CA THR A 38 -5.16 -3.47 2.78
C THR A 38 -5.33 -4.50 3.88
N TYR A 39 -6.11 -4.23 4.93
CA TYR A 39 -6.76 -5.30 5.68
C TYR A 39 -7.76 -5.93 4.70
N PRO A 40 -7.86 -7.24 4.45
CA PRO A 40 -7.07 -8.34 5.00
C PRO A 40 -5.75 -8.57 4.24
N ASP A 41 -4.81 -9.29 4.85
CA ASP A 41 -3.41 -9.46 4.41
C ASP A 41 -3.25 -9.86 2.91
N ASP A 42 -4.26 -10.53 2.35
CA ASP A 42 -4.35 -10.97 0.95
C ASP A 42 -5.09 -10.01 0.00
N SER A 43 -5.22 -8.73 0.34
CA SER A 43 -5.92 -7.75 -0.51
C SER A 43 -5.31 -7.64 -1.92
N PHE A 44 -4.05 -8.01 -2.10
CA PHE A 44 -3.28 -7.88 -3.34
C PHE A 44 -2.60 -9.18 -3.77
N VAL A 45 -3.28 -10.34 -3.62
CA VAL A 45 -2.75 -11.68 -3.98
C VAL A 45 -1.99 -11.69 -5.31
N LEU A 46 -2.56 -11.18 -6.39
CA LEU A 46 -1.92 -11.22 -7.72
C LEU A 46 -0.57 -10.50 -7.75
N TYR A 47 -0.45 -9.40 -7.00
CA TYR A 47 0.79 -8.65 -6.92
C TYR A 47 1.80 -9.33 -5.98
N GLN A 48 1.32 -9.91 -4.88
CA GLN A 48 2.13 -10.72 -3.95
C GLN A 48 2.70 -11.97 -4.66
N GLU A 49 1.88 -12.71 -5.40
CA GLU A 49 2.30 -13.88 -6.19
C GLU A 49 3.30 -13.48 -7.28
N LEU A 50 3.04 -12.39 -8.00
CA LEU A 50 3.98 -11.91 -9.01
C LEU A 50 5.33 -11.54 -8.39
N LEU A 51 5.33 -10.84 -7.25
CA LEU A 51 6.57 -10.49 -6.57
C LEU A 51 7.29 -11.73 -6.03
N THR A 52 6.55 -12.68 -5.47
CA THR A 52 7.08 -13.96 -4.98
C THR A 52 7.71 -14.73 -6.12
N TRP A 53 7.07 -14.78 -7.28
CA TRP A 53 7.62 -15.39 -8.49
C TRP A 53 8.91 -14.69 -8.95
N VAL A 54 8.91 -13.35 -9.02
CA VAL A 54 10.11 -12.58 -9.39
C VAL A 54 11.24 -12.85 -8.40
N TRP A 55 10.94 -12.84 -7.10
CA TRP A 55 11.89 -13.09 -6.04
C TRP A 55 12.46 -14.51 -6.13
N PHE A 56 11.62 -15.53 -6.27
CA PHE A 56 12.04 -16.93 -6.44
C PHE A 56 13.00 -17.10 -7.62
N ASN A 57 12.66 -16.55 -8.80
CA ASN A 57 13.48 -16.70 -9.99
C ASN A 57 14.83 -15.98 -9.86
N ILE A 58 14.84 -14.76 -9.34
CA ILE A 58 16.08 -13.99 -9.17
C ILE A 58 16.94 -14.60 -8.07
N HIS A 59 16.34 -15.04 -6.97
CA HIS A 59 17.05 -15.76 -5.91
C HIS A 59 17.70 -17.03 -6.47
N SER A 60 16.93 -17.86 -7.17
CA SER A 60 17.43 -19.10 -7.78
C SER A 60 18.58 -18.84 -8.75
N LEU A 61 18.51 -17.74 -9.52
CA LEU A 61 19.57 -17.32 -10.44
C LEU A 61 20.86 -16.93 -9.72
N ILE A 62 20.75 -16.23 -8.58
CA ILE A 62 21.90 -15.67 -7.86
C ILE A 62 22.53 -16.69 -6.91
N PHE A 63 21.72 -17.44 -6.17
CA PHE A 63 22.16 -18.30 -5.06
C PHE A 63 22.04 -19.81 -5.34
N GLY A 64 21.35 -20.21 -6.41
CA GLY A 64 21.11 -21.61 -6.78
C GLY A 64 19.66 -22.04 -6.56
N ALA A 65 19.14 -22.91 -7.42
CA ALA A 65 17.73 -23.32 -7.40
C ALA A 65 17.37 -24.21 -6.20
N GLU A 66 18.36 -24.86 -5.59
CA GLU A 66 18.23 -25.69 -4.40
C GLU A 66 18.11 -24.89 -3.10
N THR A 67 18.39 -23.57 -3.15
CA THR A 67 18.45 -22.72 -1.96
C THR A 67 17.11 -22.12 -1.58
N VAL A 68 16.10 -22.24 -2.44
CA VAL A 68 14.76 -21.71 -2.24
C VAL A 68 13.70 -22.64 -2.84
N SER A 69 12.59 -22.83 -2.15
CA SER A 69 11.45 -23.60 -2.63
C SER A 69 10.13 -22.94 -2.22
N TYR A 70 9.06 -23.16 -2.99
CA TYR A 70 7.72 -22.82 -2.55
C TYR A 70 7.32 -23.71 -1.38
N PHE A 71 6.72 -23.11 -0.36
CA PHE A 71 6.12 -23.88 0.72
C PHE A 71 4.79 -24.47 0.24
N PRO A 72 4.52 -25.78 0.45
CA PRO A 72 3.30 -26.41 -0.02
C PRO A 72 2.11 -25.93 0.82
N THR A 73 1.32 -25.03 0.25
CA THR A 73 0.05 -24.55 0.82
C THR A 73 -1.10 -24.80 -0.16
N GLU A 74 -2.33 -24.93 0.37
CA GLU A 74 -3.55 -25.03 -0.45
C GLU A 74 -4.02 -23.67 -1.01
N GLY A 75 -3.39 -22.57 -0.55
CA GLY A 75 -3.66 -21.19 -0.94
C GLY A 75 -2.69 -20.59 -1.98
N PRO A 76 -2.71 -19.25 -2.16
CA PRO A 76 -1.88 -18.56 -3.15
C PRO A 76 -0.38 -18.76 -2.91
N GLN A 77 0.42 -18.71 -3.98
CA GLN A 77 1.85 -19.00 -3.90
C GLN A 77 2.66 -17.77 -3.45
N THR A 78 2.53 -17.43 -2.17
CA THR A 78 3.17 -16.25 -1.54
C THR A 78 4.25 -16.62 -0.52
N ILE A 79 4.46 -17.91 -0.26
CA ILE A 79 5.36 -18.38 0.80
C ILE A 79 6.58 -19.10 0.19
N LEU A 80 7.76 -18.63 0.55
CA LEU A 80 9.04 -19.24 0.18
C LEU A 80 9.77 -19.78 1.41
N GLN A 81 10.44 -20.91 1.24
CA GLN A 81 11.29 -21.51 2.25
C GLN A 81 12.75 -21.51 1.77
N PHE A 82 13.64 -21.01 2.61
CA PHE A 82 15.08 -21.09 2.36
C PHE A 82 15.63 -22.46 2.79
N SER A 83 16.55 -22.96 1.98
CA SER A 83 17.22 -24.24 2.18
C SER A 83 18.74 -24.03 2.16
N HIS A 84 19.40 -24.44 3.25
CA HIS A 84 20.85 -24.47 3.36
C HIS A 84 21.25 -25.38 4.53
N ASN A 85 22.37 -26.09 4.42
CA ASN A 85 22.84 -27.01 5.47
C ASN A 85 22.99 -26.35 6.85
N SER A 86 23.40 -25.07 6.87
CA SER A 86 23.54 -24.27 8.10
C SER A 86 22.20 -23.87 8.73
N LEU A 87 21.10 -23.87 7.96
CA LEU A 87 19.76 -23.52 8.46
C LEU A 87 19.05 -24.71 9.09
N THR A 88 19.55 -25.93 8.89
CA THR A 88 18.98 -27.15 9.49
C THR A 88 19.01 -27.08 11.02
N GLY A 89 17.86 -27.25 11.66
CA GLY A 89 17.71 -27.17 13.12
C GLY A 89 17.65 -25.76 13.69
N SER A 90 17.70 -24.71 12.87
CA SER A 90 17.63 -23.30 13.31
C SER A 90 16.23 -22.83 13.73
N GLY A 91 15.19 -23.62 13.46
CA GLY A 91 13.80 -23.25 13.68
C GLY A 91 13.33 -22.05 12.85
N MET A 92 13.98 -21.79 11.71
CA MET A 92 13.57 -20.73 10.79
C MET A 92 12.22 -21.06 10.15
N SER A 93 11.24 -20.17 10.32
CA SER A 93 9.94 -20.27 9.66
C SER A 93 10.04 -19.93 8.17
N PRO A 94 9.15 -20.48 7.33
CA PRO A 94 8.96 -20.01 5.96
C PRO A 94 8.66 -18.50 5.93
N LEU A 95 9.06 -17.84 4.85
CA LEU A 95 8.88 -16.40 4.66
C LEU A 95 7.67 -16.16 3.77
N GLU A 96 6.68 -15.46 4.32
CA GLU A 96 5.46 -15.08 3.63
C GLU A 96 5.57 -13.65 3.07
N VAL A 97 5.10 -13.48 1.83
CA VAL A 97 5.07 -12.18 1.14
C VAL A 97 3.71 -11.52 1.39
N THR A 98 3.62 -10.74 2.47
CA THR A 98 2.48 -9.88 2.82
C THR A 98 2.50 -8.52 2.11
N ASP A 99 1.48 -7.69 2.30
CA ASP A 99 1.39 -6.32 1.77
C ASP A 99 2.54 -5.40 2.25
N GLU A 100 2.95 -5.53 3.51
CA GLU A 100 4.16 -4.91 4.08
C GLU A 100 5.43 -5.42 3.38
N CYS A 101 5.45 -6.70 3.00
CA CYS A 101 6.57 -7.29 2.28
C CYS A 101 6.67 -6.81 0.82
N VAL A 102 5.57 -6.33 0.24
CA VAL A 102 5.50 -5.91 -1.16
C VAL A 102 5.85 -4.43 -1.36
N GLY A 103 5.91 -3.66 -0.27
CA GLY A 103 6.25 -2.23 -0.31
C GLY A 103 5.09 -1.36 -0.77
N LEU A 104 3.85 -1.87 -0.67
CA LEU A 104 2.67 -1.19 -1.18
C LEU A 104 2.33 0.05 -0.36
N HIS A 105 2.58 0.00 0.95
CA HIS A 105 2.37 1.11 1.88
C HIS A 105 3.23 2.31 1.48
N GLU A 106 4.51 2.07 1.25
CA GLU A 106 5.50 3.05 0.86
C GLU A 106 5.14 3.71 -0.47
N ILE A 107 4.72 2.89 -1.45
CA ILE A 107 4.29 3.35 -2.77
C ILE A 107 3.03 4.21 -2.65
N ALA A 108 2.04 3.79 -1.86
CA ALA A 108 0.82 4.55 -1.63
C ALA A 108 1.11 5.88 -0.95
N PHE A 109 1.95 5.87 0.09
CA PHE A 109 2.34 7.04 0.85
C PHE A 109 3.08 8.07 0.00
N VAL A 110 4.13 7.66 -0.74
CA VAL A 110 4.86 8.59 -1.61
C VAL A 110 3.97 9.11 -2.75
N SER A 111 3.06 8.28 -3.25
CA SER A 111 2.11 8.68 -4.28
C SER A 111 1.16 9.77 -3.78
N PHE A 112 0.70 9.65 -2.53
CA PHE A 112 -0.11 10.66 -1.87
C PHE A 112 0.65 11.97 -1.69
N LEU A 113 1.90 11.92 -1.19
CA LEU A 113 2.76 13.09 -1.03
C LEU A 113 2.99 13.85 -2.35
N ILE A 114 3.28 13.13 -3.43
CA ILE A 114 3.43 13.72 -4.78
C ILE A 114 2.09 14.28 -5.29
N GLY A 115 1.01 13.53 -5.08
CA GLY A 115 -0.35 13.87 -5.47
C GLY A 115 -0.83 15.17 -4.84
N MET A 116 -0.59 15.35 -3.55
CA MET A 116 -1.01 16.53 -2.79
C MET A 116 -0.12 17.77 -2.99
N THR A 117 1.07 17.61 -3.59
CA THR A 117 2.00 18.73 -3.79
C THR A 117 1.37 19.79 -4.72
N PRO A 118 1.11 21.03 -4.26
CA PRO A 118 0.44 22.04 -5.07
C PRO A 118 1.35 22.64 -6.15
N GLY A 119 0.76 23.21 -7.20
CA GLY A 119 1.51 23.93 -8.25
C GLY A 119 2.27 23.07 -9.25
N ILE A 120 2.15 21.74 -9.20
CA ILE A 120 2.78 20.81 -10.14
C ILE A 120 1.73 20.24 -11.09
N SER A 121 2.05 20.19 -12.38
CA SER A 121 1.15 19.64 -13.42
C SER A 121 0.90 18.15 -13.21
N LYS A 122 -0.31 17.68 -13.54
CA LYS A 122 -0.72 16.27 -13.37
C LYS A 122 0.24 15.28 -14.06
N LYS A 123 0.77 15.65 -15.23
CA LYS A 123 1.74 14.82 -15.97
C LYS A 123 3.06 14.64 -15.20
N MET A 124 3.56 15.71 -14.58
CA MET A 124 4.80 15.65 -13.79
C MET A 124 4.58 14.87 -12.48
N LYS A 125 3.41 15.02 -11.85
CA LYS A 125 3.02 14.20 -10.69
C LYS A 125 3.00 12.72 -11.04
N LEU A 126 2.30 12.34 -12.11
CA LEU A 126 2.20 10.95 -12.54
C LEU A 126 3.58 10.36 -12.89
N LYS A 127 4.42 11.10 -13.60
CA LYS A 127 5.81 10.66 -13.88
C LYS A 127 6.59 10.45 -12.58
N GLY A 128 6.48 11.36 -11.62
CA GLY A 128 7.10 11.24 -10.30
C GLY A 128 6.63 9.99 -9.54
N ILE A 129 5.32 9.78 -9.49
CA ILE A 129 4.69 8.61 -8.87
C ILE A 129 5.23 7.31 -9.50
N LEU A 130 5.21 7.20 -10.82
CA LEU A 130 5.69 6.00 -11.52
C LEU A 130 7.18 5.75 -11.29
N THR A 131 8.01 6.80 -11.32
CA THR A 131 9.45 6.68 -11.05
C THR A 131 9.71 6.22 -9.61
N MET A 132 9.06 6.84 -8.62
CA MET A 132 9.23 6.47 -7.21
C MET A 132 8.71 5.08 -6.92
N ALA A 133 7.55 4.71 -7.47
CA ALA A 133 6.98 3.37 -7.32
C ALA A 133 7.94 2.30 -7.86
N PHE A 134 8.51 2.52 -9.04
CA PHE A 134 9.50 1.62 -9.63
C PHE A 134 10.77 1.49 -8.78
N VAL A 135 11.31 2.60 -8.28
CA VAL A 135 12.50 2.60 -7.42
C VAL A 135 12.24 1.86 -6.12
N LEU A 136 11.11 2.12 -5.46
CA LEU A 136 10.73 1.43 -4.22
C LEU A 136 10.53 -0.08 -4.44
N ALA A 137 9.88 -0.47 -5.54
CA ALA A 137 9.72 -1.88 -5.89
C ALA A 137 11.07 -2.60 -6.08
N LEU A 138 12.04 -1.96 -6.73
CA LEU A 138 13.39 -2.51 -6.89
C LEU A 138 14.15 -2.61 -5.56
N LEU A 139 14.07 -1.58 -4.71
CA LEU A 139 14.70 -1.59 -3.40
C LEU A 139 14.09 -2.67 -2.49
N ASN A 140 12.78 -2.87 -2.61
CA ASN A 140 12.09 -3.91 -1.89
C ASN A 140 12.50 -5.32 -2.35
N LEU A 141 12.61 -5.54 -3.65
CA LEU A 141 13.16 -6.78 -4.19
C LEU A 141 14.61 -7.00 -3.73
N ALA A 142 15.45 -5.96 -3.71
CA ALA A 142 16.82 -6.05 -3.19
C ALA A 142 16.83 -6.42 -1.70
N ARG A 143 15.93 -5.86 -0.89
CA ARG A 143 15.75 -6.23 0.52
C ARG A 143 15.47 -7.74 0.64
N LEU A 144 14.52 -8.26 -0.12
CA LEU A 144 14.14 -9.69 -0.11
C LEU A 144 15.31 -10.60 -0.51
N LEU A 145 16.14 -10.19 -1.47
CA LEU A 145 17.32 -10.95 -1.90
C LEU A 145 18.44 -10.97 -0.84
N ILE A 146 18.60 -9.89 -0.07
CA ILE A 146 19.62 -9.79 0.98
C ILE A 146 19.27 -10.64 2.22
N LEU A 147 18.00 -11.02 2.41
CA LEU A 147 17.59 -11.85 3.56
C LEU A 147 18.34 -13.18 3.61
N TYR A 148 18.48 -13.86 2.47
CA TYR A 148 19.14 -15.17 2.39
C TYR A 148 20.60 -15.15 2.88
N PRO A 149 21.51 -14.34 2.31
CA PRO A 149 22.89 -14.33 2.76
C PRO A 149 23.04 -13.89 4.22
N LEU A 150 22.16 -13.03 4.75
CA LEU A 150 22.16 -12.66 6.17
C LEU A 150 21.75 -13.83 7.07
N ALA A 151 20.72 -14.57 6.69
CA ALA A 151 20.26 -15.76 7.42
C ALA A 151 21.35 -16.84 7.45
N VAL A 152 21.94 -17.14 6.28
CA VAL A 152 23.00 -18.14 6.17
C VAL A 152 24.23 -17.73 6.95
N LYS A 153 24.70 -16.48 6.85
CA LYS A 153 25.89 -16.01 7.57
C LYS A 153 25.72 -16.06 9.08
N GLY A 154 24.55 -15.68 9.59
CA GLY A 154 24.22 -15.80 11.02
C GLY A 154 24.30 -17.26 11.49
N CYS A 155 23.69 -18.17 10.74
CA CYS A 155 23.66 -19.59 11.06
C CYS A 155 24.96 -20.35 10.76
N GLN A 156 25.84 -19.83 9.91
CA GLN A 156 27.21 -20.36 9.75
C GLN A 156 28.06 -20.08 10.99
N THR A 157 27.82 -18.95 11.66
CA THR A 157 28.54 -18.56 12.87
C THR A 157 28.09 -19.39 14.07
N ASN A 158 26.78 -19.72 14.14
CA ASN A 158 26.17 -20.49 15.22
C ASN A 158 25.27 -21.61 14.65
N PRO A 159 25.85 -22.70 14.11
CA PRO A 159 25.08 -23.73 13.42
C PRO A 159 24.15 -24.50 14.36
N GLY A 160 22.91 -24.73 13.90
CA GLY A 160 21.90 -25.51 14.64
C GLY A 160 21.34 -24.83 15.90
N GLN A 161 21.71 -23.59 16.19
CA GLN A 161 21.10 -22.83 17.29
C GLN A 161 19.79 -22.19 16.83
N TYR A 162 18.75 -22.30 17.68
CA TYR A 162 17.49 -21.60 17.46
C TYR A 162 17.72 -20.09 17.37
N GLY A 163 17.17 -19.44 16.33
CA GLY A 163 17.30 -18.00 16.15
C GLY A 163 18.64 -17.52 15.58
N CYS A 164 19.50 -18.42 15.07
CA CYS A 164 20.74 -18.01 14.40
C CYS A 164 20.53 -17.11 13.17
N TRP A 165 19.30 -17.08 12.64
CA TRP A 165 18.84 -16.20 11.56
C TRP A 165 18.51 -14.76 12.05
N ALA A 166 18.75 -14.43 13.33
CA ALA A 166 18.51 -13.10 13.89
C ALA A 166 19.05 -11.92 13.05
N PRO A 167 20.27 -11.97 12.44
CA PRO A 167 20.75 -10.86 11.61
C PRO A 167 19.88 -10.56 10.39
N MET A 168 19.24 -11.58 9.82
CA MET A 168 18.26 -11.38 8.75
C MET A 168 17.03 -10.63 9.27
N TRP A 169 16.51 -11.06 10.42
CA TRP A 169 15.31 -10.48 11.02
C TRP A 169 15.54 -9.03 11.45
N GLU A 170 16.67 -8.74 12.09
CA GLU A 170 17.05 -7.38 12.49
C GLU A 170 17.15 -6.44 11.28
N PHE A 171 17.74 -6.89 10.18
CA PHE A 171 17.78 -6.12 8.94
C PHE A 171 16.38 -5.89 8.36
N HIS A 172 15.55 -6.94 8.35
CA HIS A 172 14.19 -6.85 7.84
C HIS A 172 13.35 -5.84 8.65
N GLN A 173 13.38 -5.94 9.98
CA GLN A 173 12.71 -5.03 10.90
C GLN A 173 13.24 -3.60 10.77
N PHE A 174 14.56 -3.40 10.70
CA PHE A 174 15.15 -2.07 10.47
C PHE A 174 14.61 -1.40 9.20
N MET A 175 14.52 -2.17 8.11
CA MET A 175 14.01 -1.64 6.84
C MET A 175 12.54 -1.26 6.91
N LEU A 176 11.71 -2.04 7.62
CA LEU A 176 10.29 -1.77 7.83
C LEU A 176 10.07 -0.56 8.76
N ASP A 177 10.76 -0.51 9.90
CA ASP A 177 10.53 0.52 10.91
C ASP A 177 11.04 1.91 10.49
N VAL A 178 12.21 1.96 9.83
CA VAL A 178 12.93 3.21 9.59
C VAL A 178 13.46 3.33 8.17
N GLY A 179 14.02 2.24 7.62
CA GLY A 179 14.78 2.28 6.37
C GLY A 179 13.98 2.84 5.19
N PHE A 180 12.79 2.29 4.94
CA PHE A 180 11.95 2.76 3.84
C PHE A 180 11.43 4.18 4.03
N MET A 181 11.06 4.56 5.26
CA MET A 181 10.63 5.93 5.54
C MET A 181 11.72 6.94 5.19
N LEU A 182 12.97 6.66 5.57
CA LEU A 182 14.12 7.49 5.23
C LEU A 182 14.34 7.60 3.72
N ILE A 183 14.24 6.47 2.99
CA ILE A 183 14.33 6.43 1.53
C ILE A 183 13.24 7.28 0.88
N ILE A 184 11.99 7.18 1.36
CA ILE A 184 10.87 7.95 0.83
C ILE A 184 11.07 9.44 1.07
N VAL A 185 11.45 9.85 2.29
CA VAL A 185 11.66 11.27 2.61
C VAL A 185 12.77 11.87 1.76
N ILE A 186 13.89 11.16 1.59
CA ILE A 186 14.99 11.60 0.73
C ILE A 186 14.57 11.65 -0.73
N GLY A 187 13.94 10.59 -1.24
CA GLY A 187 13.52 10.48 -2.63
C GLY A 187 12.45 11.51 -3.01
N TRP A 188 11.45 11.69 -2.15
CA TRP A 188 10.43 12.73 -2.33
C TRP A 188 11.04 14.13 -2.27
N THR A 189 11.95 14.39 -1.33
CA THR A 189 12.64 15.69 -1.24
C THR A 189 13.46 15.95 -2.50
N GLY A 190 14.23 14.96 -2.96
CA GLY A 190 15.02 15.04 -4.20
C GLY A 190 14.13 15.30 -5.42
N TRP A 191 13.02 14.58 -5.54
CA TRP A 191 12.03 14.80 -6.59
C TRP A 191 11.44 16.22 -6.53
N LEU A 192 11.04 16.70 -5.35
CA LEU A 192 10.44 18.01 -5.15
C LEU A 192 11.41 19.13 -5.55
N LEU A 193 12.69 18.98 -5.24
CA LEU A 193 13.74 19.91 -5.66
C LEU A 193 13.92 19.89 -7.18
N ALA A 194 14.00 18.69 -7.79
CA ALA A 194 14.20 18.52 -9.23
C ALA A 194 13.08 19.15 -10.07
N VAL A 195 11.82 19.10 -9.61
CA VAL A 195 10.67 19.68 -10.32
C VAL A 195 10.49 21.19 -10.09
N GLY A 196 11.37 21.81 -9.30
CA GLY A 196 11.26 23.21 -8.89
C GLY A 196 10.09 23.47 -7.94
N GLY A 197 9.68 22.44 -7.19
CA GLY A 197 8.53 22.43 -6.30
C GLY A 197 8.49 23.62 -5.33
N PRO A 198 9.56 23.97 -4.60
CA PRO A 198 9.51 25.03 -3.59
C PRO A 198 9.12 26.40 -4.16
N LYS A 199 9.54 26.73 -5.39
CA LYS A 199 9.16 27.99 -6.05
C LYS A 199 7.69 27.97 -6.49
N LYS A 200 7.22 26.85 -7.02
CA LYS A 200 5.84 26.67 -7.49
C LYS A 200 4.84 26.60 -6.33
N VAL A 201 5.18 25.90 -5.25
CA VAL A 201 4.38 25.81 -4.02
C VAL A 201 4.25 27.19 -3.37
N ARG A 202 5.35 27.95 -3.27
CA ARG A 202 5.31 29.34 -2.74
C ARG A 202 4.47 30.27 -3.63
N ALA A 203 4.48 30.09 -4.94
CA ALA A 203 3.73 30.91 -5.88
C ALA A 203 2.21 30.68 -5.84
N VAL A 204 1.73 29.51 -5.39
CA VAL A 204 0.30 29.17 -5.32
C VAL A 204 -0.38 29.79 -4.08
N GLY A 205 0.39 30.20 -3.07
CA GLY A 205 -0.12 30.82 -1.83
C GLY A 205 -0.88 29.84 -0.91
N ASN A 206 -1.00 30.19 0.38
CA ASN A 206 -1.62 29.35 1.43
C ASN A 206 -3.13 29.07 1.24
N ASN A 207 -3.83 29.82 0.38
CA ASN A 207 -5.29 29.85 0.35
C ASN A 207 -5.95 28.81 -0.57
N ARG A 208 -5.19 27.95 -1.25
CA ARG A 208 -5.77 26.87 -2.07
C ARG A 208 -5.54 25.54 -1.41
N LEU A 209 -6.61 24.96 -0.85
CA LEU A 209 -6.64 23.55 -0.47
C LEU A 209 -6.18 22.70 -1.68
N PRO A 210 -5.35 21.66 -1.47
CA PRO A 210 -4.84 20.83 -2.55
C PRO A 210 -5.92 20.00 -3.27
N VAL A 211 -7.17 20.06 -2.79
CA VAL A 211 -8.30 19.27 -3.27
C VAL A 211 -9.27 20.18 -4.02
N ASN A 212 -9.37 20.00 -5.35
CA ASN A 212 -10.48 20.55 -6.12
C ASN A 212 -11.72 19.69 -5.86
N ILE A 213 -12.78 20.26 -5.28
CA ILE A 213 -14.05 19.58 -5.06
C ILE A 213 -14.99 19.88 -6.25
N PRO A 214 -15.69 18.90 -6.84
CA PRO A 214 -16.64 19.15 -7.92
C PRO A 214 -17.81 20.02 -7.43
N LYS A 215 -18.22 21.02 -8.23
CA LYS A 215 -19.23 22.02 -7.82
C LYS A 215 -20.66 21.47 -7.92
N LYS A 216 -20.91 20.54 -8.84
CA LYS A 216 -22.20 19.87 -9.07
C LYS A 216 -21.99 18.42 -9.49
N ILE A 217 -22.76 17.52 -8.89
CA ILE A 217 -22.87 16.10 -9.26
C ILE A 217 -24.25 15.93 -9.90
N LYS A 218 -24.31 15.41 -11.12
CA LYS A 218 -25.57 15.09 -11.80
C LYS A 218 -25.55 13.64 -12.27
N LEU A 219 -26.73 13.01 -12.34
CA LEU A 219 -26.88 11.71 -12.98
C LEU A 219 -26.65 11.86 -14.48
N ARG A 220 -25.78 11.03 -15.05
CA ARG A 220 -25.45 11.04 -16.47
C ARG A 220 -26.65 10.57 -17.27
N GLN A 221 -27.13 11.38 -18.21
CA GLN A 221 -28.25 10.99 -19.07
C GLN A 221 -27.81 10.34 -20.38
N ASN A 222 -26.55 10.54 -20.81
CA ASN A 222 -26.01 9.91 -22.01
C ASN A 222 -24.71 9.17 -21.70
N HIS A 223 -24.74 7.85 -21.84
CA HIS A 223 -23.63 6.97 -21.50
C HIS A 223 -22.67 6.80 -22.68
N THR A 224 -21.42 7.22 -22.49
CA THR A 224 -20.33 6.96 -23.43
C THR A 224 -19.84 5.52 -23.28
N LEU A 225 -19.20 4.93 -24.30
CA LEU A 225 -18.60 3.59 -24.24
C LEU A 225 -17.73 3.36 -22.98
N LYS A 226 -16.97 4.38 -22.56
CA LYS A 226 -16.14 4.34 -21.35
C LYS A 226 -16.96 4.19 -20.06
N SER A 227 -18.13 4.83 -19.98
CA SER A 227 -19.04 4.72 -18.82
C SER A 227 -19.64 3.32 -18.75
N TYR A 228 -20.03 2.73 -19.90
CA TYR A 228 -20.48 1.35 -19.96
C TYR A 228 -19.40 0.35 -19.53
N SER A 229 -18.15 0.53 -19.95
CA SER A 229 -17.04 -0.34 -19.51
C SER A 229 -16.85 -0.30 -17.99
N ILE A 230 -16.93 0.89 -17.37
CA ILE A 230 -16.81 1.04 -15.91
C ILE A 230 -17.97 0.33 -15.20
N ILE A 231 -19.20 0.50 -15.69
CA ILE A 231 -20.40 -0.15 -15.12
C ILE A 231 -20.30 -1.68 -15.26
N ALA A 232 -19.82 -2.18 -16.40
CA ALA A 232 -19.64 -3.62 -16.62
C ALA A 232 -18.61 -4.21 -15.63
N ILE A 233 -17.48 -3.54 -15.43
CA ILE A 233 -16.49 -3.95 -14.42
C ILE A 233 -17.12 -3.94 -13.02
N ALA A 234 -17.87 -2.89 -12.66
CA ALA A 234 -18.56 -2.83 -11.38
C ALA A 234 -19.52 -4.02 -11.18
N LEU A 235 -20.30 -4.40 -12.20
CA LEU A 235 -21.21 -5.55 -12.14
C LEU A 235 -20.49 -6.90 -11.99
N ILE A 236 -19.34 -7.06 -12.64
CA ILE A 236 -18.51 -8.27 -12.48
C ILE A 236 -18.01 -8.37 -11.04
N LEU A 237 -17.47 -7.27 -10.48
CA LEU A 237 -17.00 -7.25 -9.10
C LEU A 237 -18.13 -7.49 -8.10
N LEU A 238 -19.31 -6.89 -8.34
CA LEU A 238 -20.51 -7.09 -7.50
C LEU A 238 -20.92 -8.56 -7.49
N SER A 239 -21.02 -9.17 -8.68
CA SER A 239 -21.41 -10.56 -8.84
C SER A 239 -20.41 -11.50 -8.18
N SER A 240 -19.10 -11.27 -8.40
CA SER A 240 -18.04 -12.07 -7.81
C SER A 240 -18.07 -12.01 -6.28
N ALA A 241 -18.18 -10.81 -5.70
CA ALA A 241 -18.20 -10.64 -4.25
C ALA A 241 -19.46 -11.23 -3.61
N SER A 242 -20.61 -11.05 -4.26
CA SER A 242 -21.88 -11.64 -3.81
C SER A 242 -21.83 -13.16 -3.89
N TYR A 243 -21.19 -13.71 -4.93
CA TYR A 243 -21.01 -15.15 -5.08
C TYR A 243 -20.15 -15.73 -3.95
N THR A 244 -18.99 -15.14 -3.66
CA THR A 244 -18.14 -15.56 -2.55
C THR A 244 -18.89 -15.57 -1.22
N LEU A 245 -19.68 -14.53 -0.92
CA LEU A 245 -20.39 -14.44 0.36
C LEU A 245 -21.61 -15.36 0.47
N ALA A 246 -22.27 -15.70 -0.64
CA ALA A 246 -23.57 -16.37 -0.62
C ALA A 246 -23.57 -17.81 -1.14
N PHE A 247 -22.64 -18.15 -2.04
CA PHE A 247 -22.72 -19.40 -2.81
C PHE A 247 -21.42 -20.22 -2.85
N ASP A 248 -20.28 -19.64 -2.46
CA ASP A 248 -19.01 -20.36 -2.46
C ASP A 248 -18.92 -21.35 -1.28
N GLU A 249 -18.79 -22.64 -1.58
CA GLU A 249 -18.82 -23.73 -0.59
C GLU A 249 -17.64 -23.66 0.40
N LEU A 250 -16.45 -23.28 -0.10
CA LEU A 250 -15.27 -23.05 0.74
C LEU A 250 -15.54 -21.91 1.72
N SER A 251 -16.00 -20.76 1.21
CA SER A 251 -16.36 -19.62 2.06
C SER A 251 -17.43 -19.93 3.11
N GLN A 252 -18.44 -20.76 2.80
CA GLN A 252 -19.44 -21.17 3.79
C GLN A 252 -18.88 -22.12 4.85
N THR A 253 -17.92 -22.97 4.47
CA THR A 253 -17.24 -23.89 5.40
C THR A 253 -16.41 -23.09 6.40
N GLU A 254 -15.52 -22.23 5.90
CA GLU A 254 -14.68 -21.33 6.71
C GLU A 254 -15.52 -20.45 7.65
N LYS A 255 -16.64 -19.92 7.15
CA LYS A 255 -17.59 -19.17 7.99
C LYS A 255 -18.12 -20.01 9.15
N THR A 256 -18.54 -21.24 8.88
CA THR A 256 -19.13 -22.13 9.89
C THR A 256 -18.08 -22.54 10.93
N GLU A 257 -16.85 -22.78 10.50
CA GLU A 257 -15.73 -23.12 11.37
C GLU A 257 -15.33 -21.93 12.27
N ALA A 258 -15.28 -20.72 11.71
CA ALA A 258 -15.05 -19.49 12.47
C ALA A 258 -16.17 -19.21 13.49
N GLU A 259 -17.44 -19.37 13.12
CA GLU A 259 -18.59 -19.24 14.03
C GLU A 259 -18.54 -20.28 15.17
N GLY A 260 -18.07 -21.50 14.88
CA GLY A 260 -17.84 -22.54 15.89
C GLY A 260 -16.73 -22.21 16.90
N CYS A 261 -15.86 -21.26 16.57
CA CYS A 261 -14.75 -20.80 17.40
C CYS A 261 -15.05 -19.54 18.23
N GLU A 262 -16.27 -19.02 18.16
CA GLU A 262 -16.66 -17.81 18.91
C GLU A 262 -16.55 -18.03 20.43
N GLY A 263 -15.73 -17.21 21.09
CA GLY A 263 -15.49 -17.30 22.54
C GLY A 263 -14.46 -18.34 22.99
N VAL A 264 -13.81 -19.04 22.06
CA VAL A 264 -12.75 -20.02 22.35
C VAL A 264 -11.37 -19.41 22.11
N ILE A 265 -10.53 -19.36 23.15
CA ILE A 265 -9.15 -18.88 23.03
C ILE A 265 -8.23 -20.06 22.73
N SER A 266 -7.95 -20.30 21.45
CA SER A 266 -6.96 -21.27 20.98
C SER A 266 -6.26 -20.77 19.72
N SER A 267 -5.04 -21.25 19.45
CA SER A 267 -4.29 -20.88 18.24
C SER A 267 -4.97 -21.37 16.96
N LEU A 268 -5.69 -22.50 17.02
CA LEU A 268 -6.48 -23.00 15.90
C LEU A 268 -7.68 -22.09 15.63
N CYS A 269 -8.44 -21.73 16.66
CA CYS A 269 -9.57 -20.81 16.50
C CYS A 269 -9.15 -19.41 16.05
N ALA A 270 -7.98 -18.93 16.49
CA ALA A 270 -7.43 -17.67 15.99
C ALA A 270 -7.11 -17.73 14.48
N TYR A 271 -6.71 -18.90 13.97
CA TYR A 271 -6.46 -19.12 12.55
C TYR A 271 -7.78 -19.12 11.75
N GLU A 272 -8.78 -19.92 12.14
CA GLU A 272 -10.05 -20.01 11.40
C GLU A 272 -10.81 -18.68 11.37
N ILE A 273 -10.84 -17.96 12.51
CA ILE A 273 -11.46 -16.63 12.57
C ILE A 273 -10.76 -15.67 11.62
N ARG A 274 -9.42 -15.69 11.58
CA ARG A 274 -8.63 -14.83 10.69
C ARG A 274 -8.88 -15.18 9.22
N GLU A 275 -8.99 -16.46 8.88
CA GLU A 275 -9.23 -16.89 7.51
C GLU A 275 -10.60 -16.43 7.01
N TRP A 276 -11.64 -16.60 7.83
CA TRP A 276 -12.97 -16.04 7.51
C TRP A 276 -12.97 -14.50 7.43
N GLU A 277 -12.28 -13.80 8.33
CA GLU A 277 -12.11 -12.34 8.24
C GLU A 277 -11.42 -11.92 6.94
N ASN A 278 -10.46 -12.70 6.46
CA ASN A 278 -9.79 -12.48 5.20
C ASN A 278 -10.75 -12.63 4.01
N ILE A 279 -11.48 -13.74 3.93
CA ILE A 279 -12.42 -14.03 2.85
C ILE A 279 -13.56 -13.00 2.83
N SER A 280 -14.26 -12.84 3.95
CA SER A 280 -15.41 -11.94 4.08
C SER A 280 -14.98 -10.49 3.88
N GLY A 281 -13.84 -10.11 4.45
CA GLY A 281 -13.25 -8.79 4.30
C GLY A 281 -12.95 -8.44 2.84
N ARG A 282 -12.35 -9.36 2.08
CA ARG A 282 -12.09 -9.14 0.65
C ARG A 282 -13.40 -8.92 -0.12
N ALA A 283 -14.41 -9.73 0.15
CA ALA A 283 -15.70 -9.61 -0.53
C ALA A 283 -16.41 -8.27 -0.23
N TYR A 284 -16.47 -7.84 1.04
CA TYR A 284 -17.07 -6.54 1.38
C TYR A 284 -16.38 -5.35 0.70
N ARG A 285 -15.05 -5.41 0.54
CA ARG A 285 -14.29 -4.36 -0.15
C ARG A 285 -14.57 -4.35 -1.65
N LEU A 286 -14.67 -5.52 -2.27
CA LEU A 286 -15.09 -5.63 -3.66
C LEU A 286 -16.50 -5.07 -3.88
N LEU A 287 -17.44 -5.30 -2.94
CA LEU A 287 -18.76 -4.68 -2.96
C LEU A 287 -18.67 -3.15 -2.89
N PHE A 288 -17.85 -2.61 -1.98
CA PHE A 288 -17.65 -1.17 -1.85
C PHE A 288 -17.03 -0.56 -3.12
N VAL A 289 -15.94 -1.15 -3.64
CA VAL A 289 -15.29 -0.69 -4.88
C VAL A 289 -16.25 -0.75 -6.06
N SER A 290 -17.05 -1.82 -6.17
CA SER A 290 -18.11 -1.92 -7.15
C SER A 290 -19.11 -0.77 -7.03
N GLY A 291 -19.61 -0.49 -5.83
CA GLY A 291 -20.53 0.63 -5.57
C GLY A 291 -19.94 1.98 -5.96
N VAL A 292 -18.67 2.22 -5.64
CA VAL A 292 -17.94 3.44 -6.04
C VAL A 292 -17.81 3.52 -7.56
N LEU A 293 -17.38 2.45 -8.23
CA LEU A 293 -17.26 2.42 -9.69
C LEU A 293 -18.59 2.63 -10.38
N ALA A 294 -19.67 2.00 -9.89
CA ALA A 294 -21.02 2.22 -10.37
C ALA A 294 -21.41 3.70 -10.20
N PHE A 295 -21.17 4.28 -9.02
CA PHE A 295 -21.44 5.70 -8.78
C PHE A 295 -20.70 6.61 -9.76
N PHE A 296 -19.41 6.36 -10.03
CA PHE A 296 -18.65 7.10 -11.04
C PHE A 296 -19.12 6.85 -12.47
N GLY A 297 -19.56 5.63 -12.78
CA GLY A 297 -20.10 5.23 -14.07
C GLY A 297 -21.42 5.95 -14.38
N PHE A 298 -22.29 6.10 -13.37
CA PHE A 298 -23.60 6.75 -13.48
C PHE A 298 -23.55 8.27 -13.24
N SER A 299 -22.50 8.80 -12.63
CA SER A 299 -22.40 10.23 -12.31
C SER A 299 -21.60 11.02 -13.36
N GLU A 300 -21.97 12.27 -13.53
CA GLU A 300 -21.20 13.27 -14.26
C GLU A 300 -20.70 14.35 -13.30
N PHE A 301 -19.37 14.55 -13.29
CA PHE A 301 -18.70 15.50 -12.40
C PHE A 301 -18.30 16.75 -13.18
N ARG A 302 -18.86 17.90 -12.80
CA ARG A 302 -18.44 19.20 -13.34
C ARG A 302 -17.42 19.85 -12.40
N TRP A 303 -16.16 19.83 -12.83
CA TRP A 303 -15.02 20.40 -12.10
C TRP A 303 -14.90 21.90 -12.37
N ARG A 304 -14.46 22.68 -11.38
CA ARG A 304 -14.16 24.12 -11.58
C ARG A 304 -12.97 24.26 -12.53
N THR A 305 -13.20 24.84 -13.70
CA THR A 305 -12.15 25.25 -14.64
C THR A 305 -11.58 26.61 -14.21
N GLU A 306 -10.27 26.79 -14.35
CA GLU A 306 -9.52 27.98 -13.91
C GLU A 306 -9.93 29.29 -14.61
N THR A 307 -10.86 29.23 -15.56
CA THR A 307 -11.31 30.32 -16.44
C THR A 307 -12.71 30.85 -16.14
N GLU A 308 -13.43 30.33 -15.14
CA GLU A 308 -14.74 30.89 -14.77
C GLU A 308 -14.54 32.08 -13.80
N PRO A 309 -15.00 33.30 -14.15
CA PRO A 309 -15.03 34.40 -13.20
C PRO A 309 -15.92 34.03 -12.00
N PRO A 310 -15.69 34.62 -10.81
CA PRO A 310 -16.61 34.43 -9.70
C PRO A 310 -17.99 34.96 -10.14
N GLU A 311 -18.97 34.08 -10.23
CA GLU A 311 -20.38 34.49 -10.27
C GLU A 311 -20.67 35.16 -8.92
N GLU A 312 -21.01 36.44 -8.97
CA GLU A 312 -21.71 37.14 -7.91
C GLU A 312 -23.08 36.48 -7.71
N GLU A 313 -23.53 36.45 -6.45
CA GLU A 313 -24.77 35.89 -5.86
C GLU A 313 -24.67 34.50 -5.22
#